data_AF-A0A2E7CUS1-F1
#
_entry.id   AF-A0A2E7CUS1-F1
#
_cell.length_a   1.000
_cell.length_b   1.000
_cell.length_c   1.000
_cell.angle_alpha   90.00
_cell.angle_beta   90.00
_cell.angle_gamma   90.00
#
_symmetry.space_group_name_H-M   'P 1'
#
loop_
_entity.id
_entity.type
_entity.pdbx_description
1 polymer ?
#
loop_
_entity_poly.entity_id
_entity_poly.type
_entity_poly.pdbx_seq_one_letter_code
_entity_poly.pdbx_strand_id
1 'polypeptide(L)'
;MKKFKNPIVIILVLICFNVKSQFITDHKINFEYIQLPKYYLDKSIKTFNVIYDSSFQVNNERQKMIHQIAVDSAEAHQKVKLSNWEKANKEMRKKHLISLSLWKEKTNQGMQITKPSEPIWPTYPEPYFLFPTVLTKAFNQLNVLKRINIEGFNSASSGFEVKIDNLGLEISSIKGDYISDNTTGVKSYVVKANFKMPLVIKASYQGNIFYEEKFYSKFSEKILYSGKTEYDYELWRIDNIEKEIDPWVQIQKDLWTNIFDKVNNSITEKVGYPKKNRNIGNLCAKKTSRLYL
;
A
#
# COMPACT_ATOMS: atom_id res chain seq x y z
N MET A 1 31.27 23.77 81.65
CA MET A 1 29.80 23.74 81.85
C MET A 1 29.10 23.64 80.51
N LYS A 2 28.03 22.86 80.47
CA LYS A 2 27.44 22.16 79.31
C LYS A 2 26.85 23.11 78.25
N LYS A 3 27.33 23.01 77.00
CA LYS A 3 26.54 23.33 75.80
C LYS A 3 26.05 21.99 75.22
N PHE A 4 24.82 21.60 75.52
CA PHE A 4 24.13 20.53 74.79
C PHE A 4 24.00 21.00 73.33
N LYS A 5 24.58 20.37 72.30
CA LYS A 5 24.44 18.99 71.80
C LYS A 5 22.98 18.60 71.58
N ASN A 6 22.41 18.99 70.43
CA ASN A 6 21.64 18.13 69.51
C ASN A 6 20.88 18.96 68.45
N PRO A 7 21.47 19.29 67.29
CA PRO A 7 20.75 19.95 66.18
C PRO A 7 19.69 19.04 65.51
N ILE A 8 19.63 17.76 65.89
CA ILE A 8 18.72 16.76 65.31
C ILE A 8 17.25 17.04 65.65
N VAL A 9 16.96 17.63 66.82
CA VAL A 9 15.57 17.89 67.24
C VAL A 9 14.91 19.00 66.43
N ILE A 10 15.68 20.01 66.01
CA ILE A 10 15.17 21.12 65.19
C ILE A 10 14.90 20.67 63.75
N ILE A 11 15.72 19.76 63.21
CA ILE A 11 15.51 19.16 61.89
C ILE A 11 14.30 18.23 61.90
N LEU A 12 14.05 17.49 62.99
CA LEU A 12 12.89 16.60 63.10
C LEU A 12 11.56 17.37 63.15
N VAL A 13 11.53 18.56 63.78
CA VAL A 13 10.31 19.40 63.84
C VAL A 13 10.01 20.08 62.49
N LEU A 14 11.03 20.40 61.69
CA LEU A 14 10.84 21.00 60.35
C LEU A 14 10.35 19.99 59.29
N ILE A 15 10.61 18.69 59.47
CA ILE A 15 10.10 17.64 58.56
C ILE A 15 8.61 17.35 58.81
N CYS A 16 8.12 17.53 60.04
CA CYS A 16 6.73 17.24 60.40
C CYS A 16 5.69 18.24 59.84
N PHE A 17 6.09 19.38 59.27
CA PHE A 17 5.16 20.41 58.78
C PHE A 17 4.93 20.43 57.27
N ASN A 18 5.58 19.57 56.47
CA ASN A 18 5.52 19.65 55.00
C ASN A 18 4.68 18.58 54.28
N VAL A 19 3.77 17.88 54.96
CA VAL A 19 2.83 16.97 54.29
C VAL A 19 1.38 17.29 54.60
N LYS A 20 0.94 18.49 54.19
CA LYS A 20 -0.47 18.68 53.83
C LYS A 20 -0.64 18.36 52.35
N SER A 21 -0.44 17.09 51.99
CA SER A 21 -0.98 16.58 50.74
C SER A 21 -2.50 16.67 50.84
N GLN A 22 -3.12 17.54 50.03
CA GLN A 22 -4.56 17.48 49.83
C GLN A 22 -4.84 16.13 49.20
N PHE A 23 -5.69 15.31 49.84
CA PHE A 23 -6.15 14.07 49.25
C PHE A 23 -7.07 14.42 48.07
N ILE A 24 -6.47 14.63 46.89
CA ILE A 24 -7.20 14.82 45.64
C ILE A 24 -7.62 13.43 45.19
N THR A 25 -8.86 13.06 45.50
CA THR A 25 -9.48 11.90 44.86
C THR A 25 -9.90 12.30 43.46
N ASP A 26 -9.20 11.80 42.43
CA ASP A 26 -9.59 11.97 41.03
C ASP A 26 -10.91 11.23 40.79
N HIS A 27 -12.02 11.96 40.78
CA HIS A 27 -13.32 11.41 40.41
C HIS A 27 -13.48 11.60 38.92
N LYS A 28 -13.17 10.55 38.16
CA LYS A 28 -13.46 10.48 36.73
C LYS A 28 -14.92 10.15 36.56
N ILE A 29 -15.69 11.14 36.13
CA ILE A 29 -17.09 10.95 35.76
C ILE A 29 -17.09 10.66 34.26
N ASN A 30 -17.52 9.46 33.90
CA ASN A 30 -17.76 9.05 32.53
C ASN A 30 -19.25 9.21 32.26
N PHE A 31 -19.61 10.01 31.26
CA PHE A 31 -20.98 10.07 30.79
C PHE A 31 -21.04 9.88 29.28
N GLU A 32 -22.09 9.19 28.85
CA GLU A 32 -22.39 8.90 27.45
C GLU A 32 -23.39 9.95 26.96
N TYR A 33 -23.17 10.48 25.75
CA TYR A 33 -24.09 11.41 25.11
C TYR A 33 -24.21 11.09 23.62
N ILE A 34 -25.36 11.42 23.04
CA ILE A 34 -25.55 11.35 21.59
C ILE A 34 -25.08 12.68 21.00
N GLN A 35 -24.10 12.63 20.10
CA GLN A 35 -23.68 13.83 19.38
C GLN A 35 -24.72 14.19 18.32
N LEU A 36 -25.10 15.47 18.24
CA LEU A 36 -25.92 15.97 17.15
C LEU A 36 -25.13 16.00 15.83
N PRO A 37 -25.82 15.78 14.69
CA PRO A 37 -25.18 15.80 13.38
C PRO A 37 -24.67 17.21 13.06
N LYS A 38 -23.51 17.28 12.40
CA LYS A 38 -22.94 18.54 11.90
C LYS A 38 -23.71 19.07 10.69
N TYR A 39 -24.34 18.18 9.93
CA TYR A 39 -25.21 18.50 8.81
C TYR A 39 -26.60 17.93 9.07
N TYR A 40 -27.60 18.79 9.05
CA TYR A 40 -28.97 18.41 9.38
C TYR A 40 -29.69 17.84 8.16
N LEU A 41 -30.04 16.55 8.24
CA LEU A 41 -31.01 15.92 7.36
C LEU A 41 -32.39 15.98 8.01
N ASP A 42 -33.43 16.11 7.19
CA ASP A 42 -34.81 16.04 7.65
C ASP A 42 -35.04 14.74 8.45
N LYS A 43 -35.70 14.83 9.62
CA LYS A 43 -35.98 13.69 10.51
C LYS A 43 -36.78 12.56 9.86
N SER A 44 -37.49 12.85 8.77
CA SER A 44 -38.21 11.86 7.96
C SER A 44 -37.26 10.91 7.22
N ILE A 45 -36.02 11.33 6.97
CA ILE A 45 -35.00 10.52 6.31
C ILE A 45 -34.38 9.58 7.35
N LYS A 46 -34.69 8.29 7.25
CA LYS A 46 -34.17 7.25 8.14
C LYS A 46 -33.32 6.21 7.41
N THR A 47 -33.13 6.40 6.11
CA THR A 47 -32.51 5.42 5.24
C THR A 47 -31.40 6.02 4.40
N PHE A 48 -30.50 5.17 3.93
CA PHE A 48 -29.46 5.52 2.98
C PHE A 48 -29.27 4.43 1.93
N ASN A 49 -28.88 4.84 0.72
CA ASN A 49 -28.52 3.95 -0.39
C ASN A 49 -27.02 4.04 -0.68
N VAL A 50 -26.40 2.93 -1.07
CA VAL A 50 -24.98 2.88 -1.42
C VAL A 50 -24.83 2.58 -2.89
N ILE A 51 -24.08 3.43 -3.59
CA ILE A 51 -23.77 3.29 -5.01
C ILE A 51 -22.28 3.04 -5.17
N TYR A 52 -21.90 1.99 -5.90
CA TYR A 52 -20.52 1.67 -6.19
C TYR A 52 -20.22 1.93 -7.68
N ASP A 53 -19.33 2.89 -7.93
CA ASP A 53 -18.84 3.19 -9.26
C ASP A 53 -17.49 2.52 -9.52
N SER A 54 -17.33 2.04 -10.76
CA SER A 54 -16.15 1.31 -11.23
C SER A 54 -15.35 2.11 -12.25
N SER A 55 -15.06 3.39 -11.96
CA SER A 55 -14.31 4.26 -12.88
C SER A 55 -12.91 3.75 -13.23
N PHE A 56 -12.36 2.84 -12.41
CA PHE A 56 -11.10 2.14 -12.66
C PHE A 56 -11.08 1.38 -14.00
N GLN A 57 -12.23 1.04 -14.59
CA GLN A 57 -12.27 0.39 -15.91
C GLN A 57 -11.60 1.26 -16.98
N VAL A 58 -11.84 2.57 -16.97
CA VAL A 58 -11.20 3.51 -17.91
C VAL A 58 -9.69 3.53 -17.71
N ASN A 59 -9.23 3.49 -16.45
CA ASN A 59 -7.80 3.44 -16.14
C ASN A 59 -7.16 2.11 -16.55
N ASN A 60 -7.85 0.99 -16.35
CA ASN A 60 -7.39 -0.33 -16.80
C ASN A 60 -7.23 -0.38 -18.32
N GLU A 61 -8.18 0.15 -19.09
CA GLU A 61 -8.06 0.22 -20.56
C GLU A 61 -6.88 1.09 -21.00
N ARG A 62 -6.65 2.22 -20.33
CA ARG A 62 -5.45 3.04 -20.55
C ARG A 62 -4.16 2.27 -20.28
N GLN A 63 -4.10 1.52 -19.18
CA GLN A 63 -2.92 0.72 -18.81
C GLN A 63 -2.67 -0.42 -19.82
N LYS A 64 -3.72 -1.10 -20.28
CA LYS A 64 -3.63 -2.09 -21.36
C LYS A 64 -3.08 -1.49 -22.64
N MET A 65 -3.54 -0.30 -23.04
CA MET A 65 -3.05 0.39 -24.23
C MET A 65 -1.56 0.73 -24.13
N ILE A 66 -1.12 1.25 -22.99
CA ILE A 66 0.31 1.54 -22.74
C ILE A 66 1.14 0.26 -22.81
N HIS A 67 0.65 -0.84 -22.22
CA HIS A 67 1.32 -2.12 -22.27
C HIS A 67 1.41 -2.67 -23.70
N GLN A 68 0.34 -2.56 -24.50
CA GLN A 68 0.37 -2.98 -25.90
C GLN A 68 1.41 -2.22 -26.71
N ILE A 69 1.52 -0.90 -26.51
CA ILE A 69 2.57 -0.08 -27.14
C ILE A 69 3.97 -0.60 -26.76
N ALA A 70 4.18 -0.98 -25.51
CA ALA A 70 5.45 -1.55 -25.06
C ALA A 70 5.73 -2.92 -25.71
N VAL A 71 4.71 -3.77 -25.84
CA VAL A 71 4.79 -5.06 -26.55
C VAL A 71 5.17 -4.85 -28.01
N ASP A 72 4.44 -3.99 -28.73
CA ASP A 72 4.70 -3.72 -30.15
C ASP A 72 6.12 -3.18 -30.37
N SER A 73 6.58 -2.29 -29.48
CA SER A 73 7.94 -1.76 -29.51
C SER A 73 8.99 -2.85 -29.25
N ALA A 74 8.78 -3.71 -28.25
CA ALA A 74 9.70 -4.80 -27.92
C ALA A 74 9.78 -5.84 -29.06
N GLU A 75 8.64 -6.16 -29.68
CA GLU A 75 8.58 -7.02 -30.86
C GLU A 75 9.35 -6.42 -32.04
N ALA A 76 9.18 -5.13 -32.30
CA ALA A 76 9.92 -4.44 -33.36
C ALA A 76 11.44 -4.51 -33.11
N HIS A 77 11.88 -4.25 -31.88
CA HIS A 77 13.29 -4.41 -31.50
C HIS A 77 13.79 -5.85 -31.65
N GLN A 78 12.97 -6.84 -31.27
CA GLN A 78 13.33 -8.25 -31.40
C GLN A 78 13.50 -8.66 -32.87
N LYS A 79 12.60 -8.22 -33.75
CA LYS A 79 12.70 -8.46 -35.20
C LYS A 79 14.01 -7.92 -35.77
N VAL A 80 14.44 -6.74 -35.34
CA VAL A 80 15.73 -6.16 -35.76
C VAL A 80 16.91 -6.99 -35.23
N LYS A 81 16.88 -7.39 -33.95
CA LYS A 81 17.94 -8.25 -33.36
C LYS A 81 18.08 -9.57 -34.10
N LEU A 82 16.95 -10.23 -34.40
CA LEU A 82 16.94 -11.48 -35.15
C LEU A 82 17.48 -11.30 -36.56
N SER A 83 17.04 -10.27 -37.29
CA SER A 83 17.54 -9.99 -38.64
C SER A 83 19.05 -9.73 -38.66
N ASN A 84 19.57 -8.99 -37.68
CA ASN A 84 21.00 -8.73 -37.57
C ASN A 84 21.79 -10.00 -37.24
N TRP A 85 21.28 -10.82 -36.32
CA TRP A 85 21.88 -12.12 -35.99
C TRP A 85 21.92 -13.04 -37.22
N GLU A 86 20.82 -13.15 -37.98
CA GLU A 86 20.75 -13.98 -39.18
C GLU A 86 21.78 -13.57 -40.23
N LYS A 87 21.91 -12.25 -40.48
CA LYS A 87 22.91 -11.70 -41.41
C LYS A 87 24.32 -12.04 -40.94
N ALA A 88 24.65 -11.74 -39.68
CA ALA A 88 25.98 -12.02 -39.11
C ALA A 88 26.32 -13.52 -39.16
N ASN A 89 25.37 -14.38 -38.81
CA ASN A 89 25.53 -15.82 -38.83
C ASN A 89 25.76 -16.35 -40.26
N LYS A 90 24.97 -15.87 -41.24
CA LYS A 90 25.11 -16.24 -42.65
C LYS A 90 26.46 -15.80 -43.22
N GLU A 91 26.90 -14.58 -42.91
CA GLU A 91 28.19 -14.05 -43.35
C GLU A 91 29.37 -14.82 -42.76
N MET A 92 29.35 -15.12 -41.47
CA MET A 92 30.38 -15.94 -40.83
C MET A 92 30.40 -17.35 -41.40
N ARG A 93 29.23 -17.96 -41.60
CA ARG A 93 29.13 -19.30 -42.19
C ARG A 93 29.68 -19.33 -43.61
N LYS A 94 29.37 -18.32 -44.42
CA LYS A 94 29.92 -18.17 -45.77
C LYS A 94 31.45 -18.07 -45.73
N LYS A 95 32.01 -17.18 -44.89
CA LYS A 95 33.47 -17.02 -44.73
C LYS A 95 34.15 -18.32 -44.30
N HIS A 96 33.58 -19.01 -43.31
CA HIS A 96 34.13 -20.27 -42.83
C HIS A 96 34.10 -21.38 -43.90
N LEU A 97 33.00 -21.51 -44.65
CA LEU A 97 32.89 -22.48 -45.74
C LEU A 97 33.87 -22.18 -46.88
N ILE A 98 34.10 -20.90 -47.21
CA ILE A 98 35.14 -20.51 -48.18
C ILE A 98 36.52 -20.95 -47.68
N SER A 99 36.86 -20.68 -46.42
CA SER A 99 38.13 -21.10 -45.83
C SER A 99 38.30 -22.62 -45.85
N LEU A 100 37.24 -23.38 -45.51
CA LEU A 100 37.25 -24.84 -45.57
C LEU A 100 37.40 -25.37 -47.00
N SER A 101 36.75 -24.73 -47.97
CA SER A 101 36.87 -25.09 -49.39
C SER A 101 38.30 -24.88 -49.89
N LEU A 102 38.89 -23.72 -49.64
CA LEU A 102 40.28 -23.42 -49.99
C LEU A 102 41.27 -24.36 -49.30
N TRP A 103 41.01 -24.68 -48.04
CA TRP A 103 41.79 -25.66 -47.31
C TRP A 103 41.72 -27.03 -47.97
N LYS A 104 40.52 -27.48 -48.35
CA LYS A 104 40.32 -28.80 -48.98
C LYS A 104 40.96 -28.88 -50.35
N GLU A 105 40.88 -27.81 -51.14
CA GLU A 105 41.51 -27.71 -52.46
C GLU A 105 43.05 -27.88 -52.36
N LYS A 106 43.69 -27.10 -51.50
CA LYS A 106 45.15 -27.18 -51.28
C LYS A 106 45.58 -28.52 -50.69
N THR A 107 44.77 -29.08 -49.78
CA THR A 107 45.02 -30.43 -49.24
C THR A 107 44.97 -31.48 -50.36
N ASN A 108 44.00 -31.39 -51.28
CA ASN A 108 43.90 -32.30 -52.43
C ASN A 108 45.06 -32.14 -53.43
N GLN A 109 45.68 -30.96 -53.49
CA GLN A 109 46.92 -30.70 -54.25
C GLN A 109 48.18 -31.24 -53.56
N GLY A 110 48.05 -31.94 -52.42
CA GLY A 110 49.17 -32.52 -51.68
C GLY A 110 49.89 -31.55 -50.73
N MET A 111 49.38 -30.32 -50.55
CA MET A 111 49.94 -29.38 -49.58
C MET A 111 49.50 -29.72 -48.16
N GLN A 112 50.43 -29.76 -47.21
CA GLN A 112 50.09 -29.88 -45.78
C GLN A 112 49.78 -28.52 -45.19
N ILE A 113 48.50 -28.21 -45.05
CA ILE A 113 48.00 -26.98 -44.41
C ILE A 113 46.99 -27.32 -43.31
N THR A 114 46.99 -26.52 -42.25
CA THR A 114 46.10 -26.71 -41.10
C THR A 114 44.65 -26.44 -41.47
N LYS A 115 43.75 -27.33 -41.04
CA LYS A 115 42.30 -27.15 -41.20
C LYS A 115 41.84 -25.89 -40.44
N PRO A 116 41.07 -24.99 -41.08
CA PRO A 116 40.45 -23.86 -40.38
C PRO A 116 39.62 -24.33 -39.18
N SER A 117 39.82 -23.70 -38.02
CA SER A 117 39.05 -23.96 -36.81
C SER A 117 37.62 -23.43 -36.95
N GLU A 118 36.69 -24.01 -36.19
CA GLU A 118 35.32 -23.48 -36.11
C GLU A 118 35.33 -22.06 -35.53
N PRO A 119 34.56 -21.13 -36.12
CA PRO A 119 34.42 -19.78 -35.59
C PRO A 119 33.52 -19.78 -34.36
N ILE A 120 33.69 -18.78 -33.49
CA ILE A 120 32.72 -18.48 -32.44
C ILE A 120 31.48 -17.90 -33.11
N TRP A 121 30.40 -18.68 -33.13
CA TRP A 121 29.12 -18.26 -33.73
C TRP A 121 28.49 -17.11 -32.94
N PRO A 122 27.74 -16.21 -33.61
CA PRO A 122 27.01 -15.18 -32.90
C PRO A 122 25.93 -15.81 -32.00
N THR A 123 25.85 -15.34 -30.76
CA THR A 123 24.83 -15.78 -29.79
C THR A 123 23.43 -15.44 -30.28
N TYR A 124 22.51 -16.42 -30.20
CA TYR A 124 21.12 -16.21 -30.57
C TYR A 124 20.47 -15.15 -29.66
N PRO A 125 19.70 -14.19 -30.20
CA PRO A 125 19.03 -13.18 -29.37
C PRO A 125 18.04 -13.83 -28.41
N GLU A 126 18.18 -13.55 -27.13
CA GLU A 126 17.19 -13.97 -26.13
C GLU A 126 15.80 -13.39 -26.47
N PRO A 127 14.70 -14.13 -26.22
CA PRO A 127 13.36 -13.59 -26.35
C PRO A 127 13.19 -12.34 -25.49
N TYR A 128 12.45 -11.37 -26.00
CA TYR A 128 12.03 -10.26 -25.15
C TYR A 128 11.01 -10.79 -24.12
N PHE A 129 11.04 -10.21 -22.93
CA PHE A 129 10.08 -10.52 -21.89
C PHE A 129 9.53 -9.22 -21.33
N LEU A 130 8.21 -9.10 -21.33
CA LEU A 130 7.49 -7.99 -20.73
C LEU A 130 6.55 -8.55 -19.69
N PHE A 131 6.58 -7.94 -18.51
CA PHE A 131 5.68 -8.32 -17.44
C PHE A 131 4.26 -7.88 -17.76
N PRO A 132 3.25 -8.68 -17.34
CA PRO A 132 1.86 -8.30 -17.52
C PRO A 132 1.58 -6.98 -16.80
N THR A 133 0.76 -6.15 -17.41
CA THR A 133 0.29 -4.93 -16.74
C THR A 133 -0.52 -5.29 -15.51
N VAL A 134 -0.27 -4.58 -14.42
CA VAL A 134 -1.10 -4.71 -13.21
C VAL A 134 -2.42 -4.03 -13.48
N LEU A 135 -3.54 -4.69 -13.18
CA LEU A 135 -4.87 -4.13 -13.36
C LEU A 135 -5.63 -4.06 -12.04
N THR A 136 -6.47 -3.04 -11.91
CA THR A 136 -7.42 -2.95 -10.80
C THR A 136 -8.48 -4.03 -10.99
N LYS A 137 -8.78 -4.80 -9.94
CA LYS A 137 -9.90 -5.75 -9.96
C LYS A 137 -11.09 -5.17 -9.23
N ALA A 138 -12.29 -5.50 -9.72
CA ALA A 138 -13.51 -5.10 -9.05
C ALA A 138 -13.53 -5.68 -7.63
N PHE A 139 -13.85 -4.85 -6.65
CA PHE A 139 -14.20 -5.35 -5.34
C PHE A 139 -15.66 -5.81 -5.37
N ASN A 140 -15.99 -6.89 -4.66
CA ASN A 140 -17.34 -7.42 -4.67
C ASN A 140 -18.33 -6.35 -4.14
N GLN A 141 -19.24 -5.89 -5.01
CA GLN A 141 -20.20 -4.85 -4.69
C GLN A 141 -21.07 -5.23 -3.48
N LEU A 142 -21.49 -6.49 -3.36
CA LEU A 142 -22.26 -6.96 -2.20
C LEU A 142 -21.48 -6.83 -0.89
N ASN A 143 -20.15 -6.96 -0.93
CA ASN A 143 -19.32 -6.76 0.26
C ASN A 143 -19.21 -5.28 0.64
N VAL A 144 -19.20 -4.36 -0.35
CA VAL A 144 -19.27 -2.91 -0.08
C VAL A 144 -20.58 -2.57 0.60
N LEU A 145 -21.71 -3.01 0.02
CA LEU A 145 -23.05 -2.74 0.54
C LEU A 145 -23.22 -3.23 1.98
N LYS A 146 -22.72 -4.43 2.31
CA LYS A 146 -22.86 -5.02 3.65
C LYS A 146 -21.99 -4.37 4.72
N ARG A 147 -20.89 -3.71 4.34
CA ARG A 147 -19.92 -3.16 5.31
C ARG A 147 -20.10 -1.68 5.59
N ILE A 148 -20.86 -0.97 4.76
CA ILE A 148 -21.23 0.41 5.06
C ILE A 148 -22.40 0.41 6.04
N ASN A 149 -22.18 1.01 7.19
CA ASN A 149 -23.18 1.16 8.23
C ASN A 149 -23.06 2.57 8.82
N ILE A 150 -24.14 3.32 8.80
CA ILE A 150 -24.19 4.71 9.26
C ILE A 150 -25.10 4.76 10.48
N GLU A 151 -24.53 5.14 11.63
CA GLU A 151 -25.28 5.10 12.89
C GLU A 151 -26.46 6.08 12.84
N GLY A 152 -27.66 5.56 13.11
CA GLY A 152 -28.92 6.31 13.05
C GLY A 152 -29.71 6.13 11.76
N PHE A 153 -29.20 5.38 10.77
CA PHE A 153 -29.89 5.13 9.51
C PHE A 153 -29.88 3.65 9.10
N ASN A 154 -30.93 3.23 8.40
CA ASN A 154 -31.05 1.88 7.84
C ASN A 154 -30.63 1.85 6.37
N SER A 155 -29.95 0.79 5.93
CA SER A 155 -29.68 0.59 4.51
C SER A 155 -30.98 0.30 3.75
N ALA A 156 -31.32 1.11 2.75
CA ALA A 156 -32.45 0.88 1.85
C ALA A 156 -32.19 1.49 0.46
N SER A 157 -33.05 1.21 -0.52
CA SER A 157 -32.93 1.77 -1.87
C SER A 157 -33.30 3.26 -1.97
N SER A 158 -33.83 3.85 -0.89
CA SER A 158 -34.25 5.25 -0.82
C SER A 158 -33.58 5.97 0.35
N GLY A 159 -33.50 7.30 0.29
CA GLY A 159 -32.88 8.14 1.33
C GLY A 159 -31.76 9.00 0.76
N PHE A 160 -30.75 9.28 1.58
CA PHE A 160 -29.53 9.92 1.06
C PHE A 160 -28.59 8.89 0.43
N GLU A 161 -27.82 9.33 -0.55
CA GLU A 161 -26.97 8.48 -1.36
C GLU A 161 -25.52 8.58 -0.88
N VAL A 162 -24.87 7.43 -0.73
CA VAL A 162 -23.43 7.30 -0.48
C VAL A 162 -22.81 6.64 -1.70
N LYS A 163 -22.17 7.46 -2.53
CA LYS A 163 -21.45 7.01 -3.70
C LYS A 163 -19.99 6.76 -3.35
N ILE A 164 -19.48 5.57 -3.67
CA ILE A 164 -18.07 5.22 -3.60
C ILE A 164 -17.58 4.92 -5.01
N ASP A 165 -16.61 5.71 -5.45
CA ASP A 165 -15.97 5.57 -6.75
C ASP A 165 -14.52 5.12 -6.59
N ASN A 166 -14.18 4.01 -7.23
CA ASN A 166 -12.81 3.51 -7.31
C ASN A 166 -12.16 3.97 -8.61
N LEU A 167 -11.18 4.87 -8.51
CA LEU A 167 -10.45 5.42 -9.67
C LEU A 167 -9.36 4.46 -10.18
N GLY A 168 -9.06 3.41 -9.43
CA GLY A 168 -8.13 2.36 -9.81
C GLY A 168 -6.74 2.48 -9.19
N LEU A 169 -6.04 1.37 -9.22
CA LEU A 169 -4.66 1.22 -8.78
C LEU A 169 -3.72 1.85 -9.82
N GLU A 170 -2.88 2.75 -9.37
CA GLU A 170 -1.77 3.33 -10.13
C GLU A 170 -0.46 3.02 -9.42
N ILE A 171 0.46 2.39 -10.16
CA ILE A 171 1.80 2.06 -9.65
C ILE A 171 2.76 3.06 -10.26
N SER A 172 3.47 3.79 -9.41
CA SER A 172 4.50 4.73 -9.84
C SER A 172 5.83 4.02 -10.05
N SER A 173 6.20 3.09 -9.16
CA SER A 173 7.45 2.35 -9.28
C SER A 173 7.44 1.07 -8.44
N ILE A 174 8.21 0.09 -8.88
CA ILE A 174 8.59 -1.08 -8.09
C ILE A 174 10.12 -1.09 -8.06
N LYS A 175 10.72 -1.03 -6.88
CA LYS A 175 12.17 -0.96 -6.70
C LYS A 175 12.62 -1.98 -5.67
N GLY A 176 13.69 -2.70 -5.99
CA GLY A 176 14.34 -3.59 -5.05
C GLY A 176 15.67 -3.01 -4.61
N ASP A 177 15.94 -3.08 -3.31
CA ASP A 177 17.17 -2.59 -2.71
C ASP A 177 17.64 -3.55 -1.61
N TYR A 178 18.95 -3.62 -1.40
CA TYR A 178 19.52 -4.33 -0.26
C TYR A 178 19.41 -3.49 1.01
N ILE A 179 18.68 -4.00 1.98
CA ILE A 179 18.53 -3.41 3.31
C ILE A 179 19.38 -4.21 4.29
N SER A 180 20.27 -3.52 5.01
CA SER A 180 21.05 -4.13 6.08
C SER A 180 20.22 -4.17 7.35
N ASP A 181 20.22 -5.31 8.03
CA ASP A 181 19.83 -5.33 9.44
C ASP A 181 20.89 -4.57 10.25
N ASN A 182 20.46 -3.54 10.98
CA ASN A 182 21.33 -2.71 11.80
C ASN A 182 21.96 -3.49 12.98
N THR A 183 21.43 -4.67 13.29
CA THR A 183 21.82 -5.48 14.45
C THR A 183 22.79 -6.60 14.09
N THR A 184 22.55 -7.29 12.96
CA THR A 184 23.34 -8.46 12.54
C THR A 184 24.28 -8.16 11.36
N GLY A 185 24.12 -7.01 10.67
CA GLY A 185 24.88 -6.66 9.47
C GLY A 185 24.54 -7.52 8.25
N VAL A 186 23.58 -8.45 8.38
CA VAL A 186 23.12 -9.30 7.27
C VAL A 186 22.26 -8.45 6.33
N LYS A 187 22.59 -8.48 5.04
CA LYS A 187 21.81 -7.81 4.00
C LYS A 187 20.67 -8.71 3.53
N SER A 188 19.49 -8.12 3.41
CA SER A 188 18.32 -8.73 2.80
C SER A 188 17.91 -7.91 1.59
N TYR A 189 17.40 -8.57 0.55
CA TYR A 189 16.85 -7.89 -0.61
C TYR A 189 15.35 -7.64 -0.40
N VAL A 190 14.95 -6.38 -0.45
CA VAL A 190 13.56 -5.96 -0.18
C VAL A 190 13.02 -5.21 -1.38
N VAL A 191 11.86 -5.63 -1.86
CA VAL A 191 11.17 -4.97 -2.96
C VAL A 191 10.00 -4.17 -2.44
N LYS A 192 10.02 -2.88 -2.76
CA LYS A 192 8.99 -1.90 -2.40
C LYS A 192 8.25 -1.43 -3.65
N ALA A 193 6.93 -1.41 -3.54
CA ALA A 193 6.05 -0.79 -4.50
C ALA A 193 5.58 0.57 -4.00
N ASN A 194 5.71 1.60 -4.84
CA ASN A 194 5.09 2.89 -4.62
C ASN A 194 3.83 3.00 -5.48
N PHE A 195 2.67 3.08 -4.84
CA PHE A 195 1.37 3.05 -5.52
C PHE A 195 0.35 3.96 -4.83
N LYS A 196 -0.73 4.26 -5.54
CA LYS A 196 -1.95 4.88 -4.99
C LYS A 196 -3.17 4.16 -5.55
N MET A 197 -4.29 4.21 -4.84
CA MET A 197 -5.56 3.65 -5.32
C MET A 197 -6.70 4.57 -4.88
N PRO A 198 -6.90 5.71 -5.58
CA PRO A 198 -7.79 6.74 -5.08
C PRO A 198 -9.24 6.23 -4.99
N LEU A 199 -9.84 6.38 -3.82
CA LEU A 199 -11.25 6.11 -3.57
C LEU A 199 -11.95 7.43 -3.26
N VAL A 200 -12.93 7.81 -4.07
CA VAL A 200 -13.71 9.03 -3.87
C VAL A 200 -15.05 8.67 -3.25
N ILE A 201 -15.38 9.29 -2.13
CA ILE A 201 -16.59 8.96 -1.38
C ILE A 201 -17.40 10.23 -1.23
N LYS A 202 -18.64 10.19 -1.72
CA LYS A 202 -19.57 11.31 -1.73
C LYS A 202 -20.86 10.90 -1.07
N ALA A 203 -21.31 11.68 -0.10
CA ALA A 203 -22.66 11.54 0.44
C ALA A 203 -23.50 12.76 0.05
N SER A 204 -24.68 12.50 -0.51
CA SER A 204 -25.55 13.55 -1.04
C SER A 204 -27.02 13.25 -0.82
N TYR A 205 -27.84 14.29 -0.74
CA TYR A 205 -29.30 14.16 -0.69
C TYR A 205 -29.91 15.19 -1.64
N GLN A 206 -30.77 14.74 -2.56
CA GLN A 206 -31.40 15.60 -3.59
C GLN A 206 -30.38 16.46 -4.37
N GLY A 207 -29.21 15.90 -4.67
CA GLY A 207 -28.12 16.60 -5.38
C GLY A 207 -27.22 17.48 -4.51
N ASN A 208 -27.58 17.73 -3.24
CA ASN A 208 -26.74 18.49 -2.32
C ASN A 208 -25.71 17.58 -1.65
N ILE A 209 -24.43 17.83 -1.93
CA ILE A 209 -23.30 17.09 -1.35
C ILE A 209 -22.95 17.68 0.02
N PHE A 210 -23.02 16.87 1.06
CA PHE A 210 -22.67 17.28 2.43
C PHE A 210 -21.40 16.59 2.96
N TYR A 211 -20.90 15.60 2.24
CA TYR A 211 -19.64 14.93 2.53
C TYR A 211 -18.96 14.53 1.23
N GLU A 212 -17.70 14.91 1.08
CA GLU A 212 -16.84 14.43 0.01
C GLU A 212 -15.44 14.24 0.59
N GLU A 213 -14.88 13.04 0.44
CA GLU A 213 -13.52 12.74 0.84
C GLU A 213 -12.84 11.83 -0.18
N LYS A 214 -11.53 12.04 -0.35
CA LYS A 214 -10.69 11.23 -1.23
C LYS A 214 -9.65 10.49 -0.40
N PHE A 215 -9.75 9.17 -0.39
CA PHE A 215 -8.82 8.29 0.29
C PHE A 215 -7.77 7.74 -0.67
N TYR A 216 -6.60 7.40 -0.13
CA TYR A 216 -5.48 6.78 -0.87
C TYR A 216 -5.12 7.50 -2.18
N SER A 217 -5.30 8.83 -2.20
CA SER A 217 -4.98 9.70 -3.34
C SER A 217 -3.49 10.00 -3.46
N LYS A 218 -2.75 9.85 -2.36
CA LYS A 218 -1.30 10.02 -2.30
C LYS A 218 -0.61 8.68 -2.51
N PHE A 219 0.56 8.75 -3.14
CA PHE A 219 1.45 7.61 -3.28
C PHE A 219 1.94 7.15 -1.91
N SER A 220 1.93 5.83 -1.71
CA SER A 220 2.37 5.16 -0.50
C SER A 220 3.20 3.93 -0.86
N GLU A 221 4.17 3.63 -0.01
CA GLU A 221 5.04 2.49 -0.18
C GLU A 221 4.49 1.24 0.53
N LYS A 222 4.59 0.08 -0.12
CA LYS A 222 4.37 -1.23 0.51
C LYS A 222 5.44 -2.21 0.08
N ILE A 223 5.92 -3.00 1.03
CA ILE A 223 6.83 -4.10 0.77
C ILE A 223 6.04 -5.20 0.05
N LEU A 224 6.49 -5.58 -1.14
CA LEU A 224 5.95 -6.70 -1.91
C LEU A 224 6.67 -8.01 -1.56
N TYR A 225 7.97 -7.93 -1.33
CA TYR A 225 8.85 -9.09 -1.14
C TYR A 225 10.02 -8.75 -0.22
N SER A 226 10.48 -9.74 0.53
CA SER A 226 11.71 -9.70 1.32
C SER A 226 12.39 -11.05 1.25
N GLY A 227 13.66 -11.09 0.84
CA GLY A 227 14.43 -12.31 0.63
C GLY A 227 15.93 -12.11 0.79
N LYS A 228 16.74 -13.08 0.35
CA LYS A 228 18.20 -13.01 0.49
C LYS A 228 18.84 -12.24 -0.66
N THR A 229 18.35 -12.45 -1.88
CA THR A 229 18.94 -11.91 -3.10
C THR A 229 17.90 -11.40 -4.08
N GLU A 230 18.34 -10.63 -5.08
CA GLU A 230 17.51 -10.23 -6.21
C GLU A 230 17.03 -11.42 -7.05
N TYR A 231 17.81 -12.49 -7.13
CA TYR A 231 17.45 -13.71 -7.84
C TYR A 231 16.29 -14.45 -7.17
N ASP A 232 16.24 -14.43 -5.83
CA ASP A 232 15.10 -15.01 -5.10
C ASP A 232 13.80 -14.23 -5.38
N TYR A 233 13.90 -12.92 -5.63
CA TYR A 233 12.76 -12.12 -6.04
C TYR A 233 12.31 -12.49 -7.46
N GLU A 234 13.22 -12.66 -8.42
CA GLU A 234 12.85 -13.08 -9.77
C GLU A 234 12.19 -14.47 -9.77
N LEU A 235 12.72 -15.42 -8.99
CA LEU A 235 12.08 -16.73 -8.79
C LEU A 235 10.69 -16.60 -8.16
N TRP A 236 10.55 -15.81 -7.10
CA TRP A 236 9.25 -15.55 -6.46
C TRP A 236 8.21 -14.98 -7.43
N ARG A 237 8.63 -14.12 -8.36
CA ARG A 237 7.73 -13.57 -9.38
C ARG A 237 7.30 -14.61 -10.39
N ILE A 238 8.23 -15.42 -10.88
CA ILE A 238 7.94 -16.51 -11.83
C ILE A 238 6.95 -17.48 -11.19
N ASP A 239 7.24 -17.92 -9.96
CA ASP A 239 6.37 -18.78 -9.17
C ASP A 239 4.95 -18.22 -9.02
N ASN A 240 4.83 -16.92 -8.76
CA ASN A 240 3.52 -16.27 -8.64
C ASN A 240 2.78 -16.20 -9.97
N ILE A 241 3.49 -15.99 -11.08
CA ILE A 241 2.88 -16.04 -12.41
C ILE A 241 2.37 -17.45 -12.70
N GLU A 242 3.17 -18.48 -12.46
CA GLU A 242 2.79 -19.88 -12.67
C GLU A 242 1.63 -20.33 -11.78
N LYS A 243 1.57 -19.83 -10.55
CA LYS A 243 0.48 -20.12 -9.59
C LYS A 243 -0.72 -19.18 -9.72
N GLU A 244 -0.70 -18.26 -10.68
CA GLU A 244 -1.73 -17.22 -10.89
C GLU A 244 -1.99 -16.35 -9.63
N ILE A 245 -0.97 -16.18 -8.79
CA ILE A 245 -1.04 -15.36 -7.57
C ILE A 245 -0.70 -13.92 -7.91
N ASP A 246 -1.72 -13.06 -7.82
CA ASP A 246 -1.56 -11.62 -8.03
C ASP A 246 -1.42 -10.87 -6.69
N PRO A 247 -0.21 -10.41 -6.30
CA PRO A 247 0.01 -9.73 -5.03
C PRO A 247 -0.79 -8.42 -4.93
N TRP A 248 -1.15 -7.81 -6.06
CA TRP A 248 -1.92 -6.57 -6.08
C TRP A 248 -3.37 -6.77 -5.67
N VAL A 249 -3.92 -7.97 -5.86
CA VAL A 249 -5.27 -8.29 -5.38
C VAL A 249 -5.32 -8.23 -3.86
N GLN A 250 -4.31 -8.77 -3.18
CA GLN A 250 -4.27 -8.72 -1.74
C GLN A 250 -4.13 -7.28 -1.23
N ILE A 251 -3.28 -6.48 -1.87
CA ILE A 251 -3.13 -5.05 -1.54
C ILE A 251 -4.46 -4.32 -1.70
N GLN A 252 -5.18 -4.54 -2.81
CA GLN A 252 -6.48 -3.93 -3.03
C GLN A 252 -7.49 -4.34 -1.94
N LYS A 253 -7.55 -5.63 -1.57
CA LYS A 253 -8.41 -6.13 -0.48
C LYS A 253 -8.10 -5.48 0.87
N ASP A 254 -6.82 -5.32 1.21
CA ASP A 254 -6.40 -4.67 2.45
C ASP A 254 -6.87 -3.21 2.50
N LEU A 255 -6.69 -2.47 1.40
CA LEU A 255 -7.11 -1.07 1.28
C LEU A 255 -8.62 -0.90 1.43
N TRP A 256 -9.39 -1.78 0.79
CA TRP A 256 -10.84 -1.86 0.94
C TRP A 256 -11.25 -2.17 2.37
N THR A 257 -10.63 -3.16 3.01
CA THR A 257 -10.98 -3.52 4.39
C THR A 257 -10.77 -2.33 5.34
N ASN A 258 -9.68 -1.59 5.16
CA ASN A 258 -9.35 -0.41 5.97
C ASN A 258 -10.22 0.82 5.67
N ILE A 259 -10.94 0.86 4.53
CA ILE A 259 -11.75 2.03 4.18
C ILE A 259 -13.10 2.04 4.87
N PHE A 260 -13.72 0.88 5.07
CA PHE A 260 -15.09 0.80 5.57
C PHE A 260 -15.25 1.46 6.93
N ASP A 261 -14.34 1.19 7.88
CA ASP A 261 -14.39 1.81 9.20
C ASP A 261 -14.20 3.33 9.14
N LYS A 262 -13.29 3.81 8.27
CA LYS A 262 -13.05 5.25 8.09
C LYS A 262 -14.27 5.95 7.54
N VAL A 263 -14.94 5.33 6.56
CA VAL A 263 -16.13 5.87 5.91
C VAL A 263 -17.31 5.91 6.86
N ASN A 264 -17.57 4.79 7.53
CA ASN A 264 -18.65 4.66 8.50
C ASN A 264 -18.50 5.73 9.59
N ASN A 265 -17.30 5.88 10.15
CA ASN A 265 -17.04 6.89 11.17
C ASN A 265 -17.18 8.31 10.63
N SER A 266 -16.58 8.62 9.47
CA SER A 266 -16.55 9.99 8.95
C SER A 266 -17.93 10.49 8.53
N ILE A 267 -18.75 9.63 7.91
CA ILE A 267 -20.13 9.99 7.55
C ILE A 267 -21.00 10.05 8.80
N THR A 268 -20.87 9.08 9.72
CA THR A 268 -21.63 9.08 10.98
C THR A 268 -21.34 10.33 11.82
N GLU A 269 -20.09 10.79 11.90
CA GLU A 269 -19.76 12.03 12.60
C GLU A 269 -20.34 13.30 11.95
N LYS A 270 -20.71 13.24 10.68
CA LYS A 270 -21.24 14.36 9.90
C LYS A 270 -22.77 14.42 9.94
N VAL A 271 -23.44 13.30 9.70
CA VAL A 271 -24.92 13.23 9.58
C VAL A 271 -25.57 12.25 10.55
N GLY A 272 -24.80 11.37 11.16
CA GLY A 272 -25.30 10.39 12.11
C GLY A 272 -25.49 10.94 13.52
N TYR A 273 -25.86 10.02 14.41
CA TYR A 273 -26.10 10.28 15.82
C TYR A 273 -25.19 9.41 16.69
N PRO A 274 -23.85 9.59 16.61
CA PRO A 274 -22.94 8.70 17.30
C PRO A 274 -23.04 8.86 18.82
N LYS A 275 -23.05 7.73 19.52
CA LYS A 275 -22.84 7.72 20.98
C LYS A 275 -21.37 8.02 21.27
N LYS A 276 -21.11 9.06 22.06
CA LYS A 276 -19.77 9.47 22.49
C LYS A 276 -19.66 9.44 24.00
N ASN A 277 -18.49 9.01 24.47
CA ASN A 277 -18.15 8.99 25.88
C ASN A 277 -17.16 10.12 26.16
N ARG A 278 -17.45 10.93 27.18
CA ARG A 278 -16.53 11.98 27.63
C ARG A 278 -16.11 11.70 29.06
N ASN A 279 -14.80 11.70 29.28
CA ASN A 279 -14.21 11.63 30.61
C ASN A 279 -13.88 13.05 31.02
N ILE A 280 -14.54 13.55 32.07
CA ILE A 280 -14.18 14.83 32.69
C ILE A 280 -13.59 14.51 34.06
N GLY A 281 -12.37 14.97 34.29
CA GLY A 281 -11.75 14.92 35.62
C GLY A 281 -12.28 16.08 36.45
N ASN A 282 -12.96 15.78 37.55
CA ASN A 282 -13.30 16.78 38.56
C ASN A 282 -12.30 16.68 39.71
N LEU A 283 -11.49 17.73 39.89
CA LEU A 283 -10.61 17.88 41.04
C LEU A 283 -11.43 18.41 42.22
N CYS A 284 -11.91 17.50 43.08
CA CYS A 284 -12.54 17.88 44.34
C CYS A 284 -11.49 17.93 45.46
N ALA A 285 -11.18 19.13 45.97
CA ALA A 285 -10.39 19.29 47.19
C ALA A 285 -11.29 19.17 48.42
N LYS A 286 -11.06 18.15 49.27
CA LYS A 286 -11.80 17.96 50.51
C LYS A 286 -11.35 19.00 51.55
N LYS A 287 -12.16 20.03 51.83
CA LYS A 287 -11.89 21.01 52.88
C LYS A 287 -12.06 20.34 54.24
N THR A 288 -10.96 20.08 54.94
CA THR A 288 -10.97 19.53 56.30
C THR A 288 -11.30 20.66 57.28
N SER A 289 -12.58 20.83 57.60
CA SER A 289 -13.02 21.68 58.71
C SER A 289 -12.78 20.91 60.02
N ARG A 290 -11.80 21.33 60.83
CA ARG A 290 -11.73 20.88 62.24
C ARG A 290 -12.74 21.72 63.03
N LEU A 291 -13.80 21.07 63.51
CA LEU A 291 -14.57 21.55 64.66
C LEU A 291 -13.65 21.46 65.88
N TYR A 292 -13.31 22.60 66.46
CA TYR A 292 -12.78 22.68 67.82
C TYR A 292 -13.99 22.74 68.75
N LEU A 293 -14.16 21.71 69.58
CA LEU A 293 -14.88 21.77 70.86
C LEU A 293 -13.83 21.82 71.95
#